data_AF-A0A562D7L2-F1
#
_entry.id   AF-A0A562D7L2-F1
#
_cell.length_a   1.000
_cell.length_b   1.000
_cell.length_c   1.000
_cell.angle_alpha   90.00
_cell.angle_beta   90.00
_cell.angle_gamma   90.00
#
_symmetry.space_group_name_H-M   'P 1'
#
loop_
_entity.id
_entity.type
_entity.pdbx_description
1 polymer ?
#
loop_
_entity_poly.entity_id
_entity_poly.type
_entity_poly.pdbx_seq_one_letter_code
_entity_poly.pdbx_strand_id
1 'polypeptide(L)'
;MGKYSRFNPVYGEGFLRAWHRAGLLHFHGHRDGEGRLQAIAGVFGHGRVVTTPILGYDTGLPRELGLYRLAAINVYRHAAARGLEVNLSAGAAGFKRLRGGRPAIEYSAVYARHLPARAQRALDLLSAASCRLGAPLLRRFAL
;
A
#
# COMPACT_ATOMS: atom_id res chain seq x y z
N MET A 1 -0.36 -0.47 23.87
CA MET A 1 0.07 -0.96 22.55
C MET A 1 -0.78 -0.26 21.50
N GLY A 2 -0.16 0.47 20.57
CA GLY A 2 -0.89 1.17 19.50
C GLY A 2 -1.37 0.22 18.40
N LYS A 3 -2.08 0.76 17.40
CA LYS A 3 -2.60 0.05 16.22
C LYS A 3 -1.56 -0.79 15.46
N TYR A 4 -0.28 -0.47 15.55
CA TYR A 4 0.80 -1.08 14.76
C TYR A 4 1.84 -1.80 15.63
N SER A 5 2.40 -2.89 15.09
CA SER A 5 3.51 -3.64 15.68
C SER A 5 4.79 -2.79 15.73
N ARG A 6 5.69 -3.08 16.69
CA ARG A 6 7.04 -2.48 16.76
C ARG A 6 7.91 -2.76 15.54
N PHE A 7 7.52 -3.73 14.71
CA PHE A 7 8.22 -4.09 13.47
C PHE A 7 7.70 -3.32 12.25
N ASN A 8 6.69 -2.47 12.41
CA ASN A 8 6.20 -1.65 11.32
C ASN A 8 7.27 -0.60 10.95
N PRO A 9 7.51 -0.31 9.66
CA PRO A 9 8.46 0.72 9.26
C PRO A 9 8.13 2.07 9.90
N VAL A 10 9.13 2.71 10.48
CA VAL A 10 9.03 4.08 10.95
C VAL A 10 9.45 4.98 9.78
N TYR A 11 8.48 5.64 9.15
CA TYR A 11 8.71 6.57 8.04
C TYR A 11 9.28 7.92 8.52
N GLY A 12 10.40 7.88 9.23
CA GLY A 12 11.14 9.07 9.64
C GLY A 12 11.85 9.73 8.46
N GLU A 13 12.25 10.99 8.64
CA GLU A 13 12.93 11.78 7.60
C GLU A 13 14.17 11.08 7.05
N GLY A 14 15.05 10.57 7.93
CA GLY A 14 16.27 9.87 7.53
C GLY A 14 16.00 8.62 6.69
N PHE A 15 14.97 7.84 7.05
CA PHE A 15 14.55 6.67 6.28
C PHE A 15 14.05 7.06 4.89
N LEU A 16 13.14 8.04 4.80
CA LEU A 16 12.59 8.51 3.53
C LEU A 16 13.68 9.09 2.62
N ARG A 17 14.63 9.84 3.18
CA ARG A 17 15.77 10.40 2.45
C ARG A 17 16.68 9.32 1.90
N ALA A 18 17.03 8.31 2.70
CA ALA A 18 17.84 7.19 2.25
C ALA A 18 17.13 6.38 1.16
N TRP A 19 15.83 6.11 1.35
CA TRP A 19 15.02 5.35 0.42
C TRP A 19 14.87 6.05 -0.94
N HIS A 20 14.71 7.37 -0.93
CA HIS A 20 14.70 8.19 -2.13
C HIS A 20 16.06 8.26 -2.83
N ARG A 21 17.15 8.47 -2.08
CA ARG A 21 18.52 8.49 -2.64
C ARG A 21 18.92 7.17 -3.27
N ALA A 22 18.43 6.06 -2.74
CA ALA A 22 18.63 4.72 -3.29
C ALA A 22 17.81 4.45 -4.58
N GLY A 23 16.98 5.41 -5.03
CA GLY A 23 16.13 5.24 -6.21
C GLY A 23 14.96 4.27 -6.00
N LEU A 24 14.68 3.88 -4.75
CA LEU A 24 13.63 2.93 -4.42
C LEU A 24 12.27 3.62 -4.19
N LEU A 25 12.28 4.89 -3.77
CA LEU A 25 11.06 5.69 -3.55
C LEU A 25 11.04 6.93 -4.45
N HIS A 26 9.99 7.04 -5.27
CA HIS A 26 9.77 8.19 -6.15
C HIS A 26 8.67 9.09 -5.59
N PHE A 27 8.99 10.36 -5.36
CA PHE A 27 8.03 11.34 -4.87
C PHE A 27 7.40 12.15 -6.00
N HIS A 28 6.09 12.38 -5.87
CA HIS A 28 5.31 13.31 -6.66
C HIS A 28 4.68 14.33 -5.73
N GLY A 29 5.08 15.59 -5.84
CA GLY A 29 4.60 16.68 -5.01
C GLY A 29 3.86 17.75 -5.81
N HIS A 30 2.82 18.32 -5.24
CA HIS A 30 2.06 19.44 -5.81
C HIS A 30 2.23 20.65 -4.91
N ARG A 31 2.63 21.78 -5.49
CA ARG A 31 2.83 23.05 -4.78
C ARG A 31 1.77 24.08 -5.17
N ASP A 32 1.43 24.98 -4.25
CA ASP A 32 0.58 26.12 -4.54
C ASP A 32 1.36 27.22 -5.31
N GLY A 33 0.68 28.34 -5.61
CA GLY A 33 1.28 29.48 -6.30
C GLY A 33 2.39 30.19 -5.51
N GLU A 34 2.49 29.96 -4.21
CA GLU A 34 3.56 30.45 -3.34
C GLU A 34 4.72 29.43 -3.20
N GLY A 35 4.61 28.27 -3.87
CA GLY A 35 5.61 27.22 -3.82
C GLY A 35 5.54 26.31 -2.58
N ARG A 36 4.50 26.41 -1.73
CA ARG A 36 4.33 25.52 -0.57
C ARG A 36 3.79 24.16 -1.02
N LEU A 37 4.30 23.08 -0.44
CA LEU A 37 3.87 21.72 -0.78
C LEU A 37 2.49 21.43 -0.17
N GLN A 38 1.50 21.17 -1.02
CA GLN A 38 0.10 20.94 -0.63
C GLN A 38 -0.31 19.47 -0.67
N ALA A 39 0.32 18.67 -1.53
CA ALA A 39 0.02 17.25 -1.65
C ALA A 39 1.27 16.47 -2.07
N ILE A 40 1.40 15.24 -1.59
CA ILE A 40 2.50 14.33 -1.90
C ILE A 40 2.03 12.88 -2.03
N ALA A 41 2.61 12.19 -3.01
CA ALA A 41 2.55 10.74 -3.13
C ALA A 41 3.98 10.19 -3.27
N GLY A 42 4.30 9.11 -2.56
CA GLY A 42 5.53 8.35 -2.73
C GLY A 42 5.23 6.99 -3.31
N VAL A 43 5.86 6.65 -4.43
CA VAL A 43 5.66 5.41 -5.18
C VAL A 43 6.88 4.51 -4.96
N PHE A 44 6.61 3.29 -4.49
CA PHE A 44 7.59 2.22 -4.33
C PHE A 44 7.23 1.05 -5.25
N GLY A 45 8.22 0.46 -5.91
CA GLY A 45 8.02 -0.61 -6.87
C GLY A 45 8.77 -1.90 -6.52
N HIS A 46 8.15 -3.04 -6.81
CA HIS A 46 8.79 -4.35 -6.80
C HIS A 46 8.35 -5.13 -8.05
N GLY A 47 9.30 -5.47 -8.92
CA GLY A 47 9.00 -6.06 -10.22
C GLY A 47 8.10 -5.15 -11.06
N ARG A 48 6.95 -5.66 -11.51
CA ARG A 48 5.96 -4.92 -12.31
C ARG A 48 4.87 -4.23 -11.48
N VAL A 49 4.93 -4.34 -10.16
CA VAL A 49 3.90 -3.83 -9.25
C VAL A 49 4.44 -2.64 -8.47
N VAL A 50 3.63 -1.59 -8.37
CA VAL A 50 3.90 -0.43 -7.53
C VAL A 50 2.84 -0.26 -6.45
N THR A 51 3.22 0.34 -5.34
CA THR A 51 2.34 0.74 -4.25
C THR A 51 2.69 2.15 -3.78
N THR A 52 1.82 2.75 -2.97
CA THR A 52 1.95 4.12 -2.48
C THR A 52 2.05 4.15 -0.95
N PRO A 53 3.21 3.77 -0.36
CA PRO A 53 3.38 3.76 1.10
C PRO A 53 3.29 5.17 1.70
N ILE A 54 3.55 6.21 0.91
CA ILE A 54 3.44 7.60 1.32
C ILE A 54 2.30 8.27 0.54
N LEU A 55 1.33 8.81 1.25
CA LEU A 55 0.29 9.67 0.70
C LEU A 55 -0.05 10.71 1.76
N GLY A 56 0.09 11.98 1.43
CA GLY A 56 -0.15 13.08 2.34
C GLY A 56 -0.65 14.31 1.61
N TYR A 57 -1.40 15.15 2.31
CA TYR A 57 -1.89 16.43 1.80
C TYR A 57 -2.27 17.33 2.97
N ASP A 58 -2.35 18.63 2.72
CA ASP A 58 -2.80 19.59 3.72
C ASP A 58 -4.29 19.40 4.03
N THR A 59 -4.58 18.94 5.25
CA THR A 59 -5.94 18.71 5.73
C THR A 59 -6.62 19.96 6.28
N GLY A 60 -5.89 21.07 6.41
CA GLY A 60 -6.43 22.38 6.79
C GLY A 60 -7.12 23.11 5.64
N LEU A 61 -6.91 22.65 4.39
CA LEU A 61 -7.51 23.24 3.20
C LEU A 61 -8.87 22.65 2.84
N PRO A 62 -9.73 23.39 2.10
CA PRO A 62 -11.04 22.91 1.68
C PRO A 62 -10.98 21.60 0.89
N ARG A 63 -11.87 20.66 1.23
CA ARG A 63 -11.93 19.32 0.61
C ARG A 63 -12.23 19.40 -0.89
N GLU A 64 -12.93 20.43 -1.32
CA GLU A 64 -13.34 20.72 -2.70
C GLU A 64 -12.12 20.90 -3.62
N LEU A 65 -10.97 21.30 -3.08
CA LEU A 65 -9.70 21.35 -3.81
C LEU A 65 -9.20 19.97 -4.25
N GLY A 66 -9.72 18.88 -3.66
CA GLY A 66 -9.46 17.53 -4.12
C GLY A 66 -8.01 17.05 -3.95
N LEU A 67 -7.25 17.61 -3.00
CA LEU A 67 -5.81 17.33 -2.82
C LEU A 67 -5.48 15.85 -2.67
N TYR A 68 -6.32 15.06 -1.99
CA TYR A 68 -6.17 13.61 -1.94
C TYR A 68 -6.21 12.98 -3.34
N ARG A 69 -7.19 13.38 -4.17
CA ARG A 69 -7.34 12.87 -5.54
C ARG A 69 -6.15 13.29 -6.39
N LEU A 70 -5.68 14.51 -6.22
CA LEU A 70 -4.49 15.05 -6.86
C LEU A 70 -3.23 14.27 -6.49
N ALA A 71 -3.03 13.92 -5.21
CA ALA A 71 -1.92 13.07 -4.80
C ALA A 71 -2.05 11.66 -5.41
N ALA A 72 -3.23 11.04 -5.27
CA ALA A 72 -3.48 9.68 -5.72
C ALA A 72 -3.33 9.50 -7.24
N ILE A 73 -3.73 10.49 -8.06
CA ILE A 73 -3.64 10.37 -9.52
C ILE A 73 -2.18 10.24 -10.01
N ASN A 74 -1.20 10.80 -9.28
CA ASN A 74 0.21 10.66 -9.65
C ASN A 74 0.68 9.20 -9.60
N VAL A 75 0.14 8.39 -8.69
CA VAL A 75 0.46 6.97 -8.59
C VAL A 75 0.03 6.24 -9.87
N TYR A 76 -1.19 6.51 -10.35
CA TYR A 76 -1.70 5.92 -11.59
C TYR A 76 -0.95 6.43 -12.82
N ARG A 77 -0.62 7.73 -12.88
CA ARG A 77 0.17 8.29 -13.98
C ARG A 77 1.58 7.70 -14.02
N HIS A 78 2.20 7.54 -12.85
CA HIS A 78 3.51 6.90 -12.72
C HIS A 78 3.47 5.47 -13.27
N ALA A 79 2.47 4.69 -12.86
CA ALA A 79 2.31 3.31 -13.27
C ALA A 79 1.98 3.19 -14.77
N ALA A 80 1.03 3.99 -15.27
CA ALA A 80 0.62 3.98 -16.66
C ALA A 80 1.77 4.34 -17.61
N ALA A 81 2.56 5.38 -17.28
CA ALA A 81 3.72 5.78 -18.09
C ALA A 81 4.81 4.70 -18.18
N ARG A 82 4.78 3.68 -17.31
CA ARG A 82 5.77 2.60 -17.23
C ARG A 82 5.18 1.21 -17.46
N GLY A 83 3.88 1.12 -17.78
CA GLY A 83 3.18 -0.16 -17.94
C GLY A 83 3.17 -1.03 -16.67
N LEU A 84 3.09 -0.42 -15.48
CA LEU A 84 3.10 -1.10 -14.18
C LEU A 84 1.68 -1.30 -13.63
N GLU A 85 1.52 -2.28 -12.75
CA GLU A 85 0.29 -2.52 -12.01
C GLU A 85 0.31 -1.79 -10.66
N VAL A 86 -0.84 -1.29 -10.22
CA VAL A 86 -0.95 -0.59 -8.93
C VAL A 86 -1.60 -1.52 -7.90
N ASN A 87 -0.84 -1.91 -6.87
CA ASN A 87 -1.40 -2.51 -5.67
C ASN A 87 -1.92 -1.40 -4.75
N LEU A 88 -3.25 -1.35 -4.56
CA LEU A 88 -3.92 -0.35 -3.74
C LEU A 88 -3.95 -0.67 -2.24
N SER A 89 -3.27 -1.73 -1.81
CA SER A 89 -3.26 -2.29 -0.45
C SER A 89 -4.66 -2.75 0.02
N ALA A 90 -4.77 -3.17 1.28
CA ALA A 90 -6.02 -3.59 1.91
C ALA A 90 -6.86 -2.40 2.42
N GLY A 91 -8.15 -2.64 2.71
CA GLY A 91 -9.08 -1.67 3.28
C GLY A 91 -9.70 -0.68 2.28
N ALA A 92 -10.68 0.12 2.72
CA ALA A 92 -11.37 1.13 1.88
C ALA A 92 -11.84 0.63 0.51
N ALA A 93 -12.32 -0.62 0.43
CA ALA A 93 -12.61 -1.33 -0.82
C ALA A 93 -13.57 -0.55 -1.73
N GLY A 94 -14.64 0.04 -1.17
CA GLY A 94 -15.58 0.88 -1.93
C GLY A 94 -14.89 2.03 -2.65
N PHE A 95 -14.04 2.77 -1.96
CA PHE A 95 -13.30 3.90 -2.53
C PHE A 95 -12.26 3.47 -3.59
N LYS A 96 -11.68 2.28 -3.44
CA LYS A 96 -10.75 1.71 -4.43
C LYS A 96 -11.47 1.24 -5.69
N ARG A 97 -12.68 0.69 -5.57
CA ARG A 97 -13.50 0.30 -6.72
C ARG A 97 -13.92 1.50 -7.58
N LEU A 98 -14.22 2.65 -6.95
CA LEU A 98 -14.56 3.89 -7.66
C LEU A 98 -13.47 4.40 -8.63
N ARG A 99 -12.25 3.88 -8.52
CA ARG A 99 -11.09 4.22 -9.36
C ARG A 99 -10.51 3.00 -10.09
N GLY A 100 -11.34 1.99 -10.34
CA GLY A 100 -10.97 0.81 -11.12
C GLY A 100 -10.27 -0.31 -10.35
N GLY A 101 -10.17 -0.19 -9.02
CA GLY A 101 -9.57 -1.22 -8.17
C GLY A 101 -10.35 -2.54 -8.27
N ARG A 102 -9.64 -3.62 -8.58
CA ARG A 102 -10.17 -4.99 -8.60
C ARG A 102 -9.75 -5.71 -7.31
N PRO A 103 -10.65 -6.46 -6.66
CA PRO A 103 -10.28 -7.24 -5.48
C PRO A 103 -9.24 -8.30 -5.86
N ALA A 104 -8.23 -8.46 -5.01
CA ALA A 104 -7.19 -9.46 -5.14
C ALA A 104 -6.88 -10.04 -3.77
N ILE A 105 -6.73 -11.37 -3.69
CA ILE A 105 -6.33 -12.04 -2.46
C ILE A 105 -4.81 -12.04 -2.39
N GLU A 106 -4.27 -11.45 -1.33
CA GLU A 106 -2.84 -11.51 -1.00
C GLU A 106 -2.56 -12.72 -0.13
N TYR A 107 -1.50 -13.47 -0.46
CA TYR A 107 -1.06 -14.64 0.28
C TYR A 107 0.34 -14.39 0.84
N SER A 108 0.59 -14.86 2.06
CA SER A 108 1.94 -14.93 2.63
C SER A 108 2.52 -16.33 2.41
N ALA A 109 3.65 -16.42 1.73
CA ALA A 109 4.43 -17.66 1.64
C ALA A 109 5.40 -17.72 2.83
N VAL A 110 5.25 -18.73 3.69
CA VAL A 110 6.03 -18.86 4.92
C VAL A 110 6.86 -20.14 4.88
N TYR A 111 8.19 -20.02 4.91
CA TYR A 111 9.08 -21.16 5.05
C TYR A 111 9.23 -21.55 6.53
N ALA A 112 8.63 -22.67 6.94
CA ALA A 112 8.57 -23.07 8.35
C ALA A 112 9.31 -24.38 8.68
N ARG A 113 9.92 -25.06 7.70
CA ARG A 113 10.54 -26.40 7.90
C ARG A 113 11.65 -26.42 8.95
N HIS A 114 12.28 -25.28 9.22
CA HIS A 114 13.33 -25.10 10.20
C HIS A 114 12.80 -24.96 11.65
N LEU A 115 11.49 -24.84 11.85
CA LEU A 115 10.89 -24.62 13.17
C LEU A 115 10.50 -25.94 13.86
N PRO A 116 10.30 -25.96 15.19
CA PRO A 116 9.76 -27.14 15.87
C PRO A 116 8.38 -27.55 15.32
N ALA A 117 8.09 -28.85 15.35
CA ALA A 117 6.85 -29.40 14.75
C ALA A 117 5.55 -28.75 15.26
N ARG A 118 5.52 -28.26 16.51
CA ARG A 118 4.38 -27.51 17.05
C ARG A 118 4.08 -26.22 16.27
N ALA A 119 5.12 -25.49 15.88
CA ALA A 119 4.98 -24.22 15.16
C ALA A 119 4.61 -24.47 13.70
N GLN A 120 5.20 -25.51 13.08
CA GLN A 120 4.81 -25.96 11.74
C GLN A 120 3.31 -26.29 11.70
N ARG A 121 2.82 -27.14 12.62
CA ARG A 121 1.40 -27.49 12.69
C ARG A 121 0.47 -26.30 12.89
N ALA A 122 0.87 -25.34 13.74
CA ALA A 122 0.08 -24.12 13.95
C ALA A 122 -0.02 -23.29 12.65
N LEU A 123 1.09 -23.15 11.91
CA LEU A 123 1.11 -22.46 10.63
C LEU A 123 0.34 -23.22 9.54
N ASP A 124 0.42 -24.55 9.51
CA ASP A 124 -0.33 -25.38 8.57
C ASP A 124 -1.84 -25.27 8.80
N LEU A 125 -2.28 -25.29 10.06
CA LEU A 125 -3.68 -25.09 10.44
C LEU A 125 -4.16 -23.68 10.04
N LEU A 126 -3.37 -22.65 10.32
CA LEU A 126 -3.69 -21.28 9.92
C LEU A 126 -3.75 -21.13 8.39
N SER A 127 -2.81 -21.75 7.67
CA SER A 127 -2.79 -21.78 6.20
C SER A 127 -4.04 -22.47 5.65
N ALA A 128 -4.40 -23.64 6.18
CA ALA A 128 -5.60 -24.35 5.77
C ALA A 128 -6.87 -23.53 6.04
N ALA A 129 -7.02 -22.94 7.23
CA ALA A 129 -8.18 -22.12 7.57
C ALA A 129 -8.29 -20.87 6.68
N SER A 130 -7.18 -20.12 6.52
CA SER A 130 -7.17 -18.89 5.71
C SER A 130 -7.34 -19.17 4.22
N CYS A 131 -6.68 -20.18 3.66
CA CYS A 131 -6.74 -20.48 2.22
C CYS A 131 -8.02 -21.23 1.83
N ARG A 132 -8.52 -22.15 2.65
CA ARG A 132 -9.69 -22.99 2.30
C ARG A 132 -11.02 -22.41 2.76
N LEU A 133 -11.03 -21.57 3.80
CA LEU A 133 -12.26 -20.93 4.29
C LEU A 133 -12.22 -19.42 4.05
N GLY A 134 -11.15 -18.76 4.51
CA GLY A 134 -11.01 -17.29 4.43
C GLY A 134 -11.07 -16.76 2.99
N ALA A 135 -10.21 -17.25 2.10
CA ALA A 135 -10.13 -16.77 0.72
C ALA A 135 -11.44 -16.99 -0.07
N PRO A 136 -12.12 -18.16 0.00
CA PRO A 136 -13.43 -18.33 -0.61
C PRO A 136 -14.50 -17.38 -0.04
N LEU A 137 -14.52 -17.14 1.27
CA LEU A 137 -15.46 -16.19 1.88
C LEU A 137 -15.21 -14.76 1.40
N LEU A 138 -13.95 -14.30 1.38
CA LEU A 138 -13.60 -12.98 0.86
C LEU A 138 -14.04 -12.79 -0.58
N ARG A 139 -13.83 -13.82 -1.43
CA ARG A 139 -14.30 -13.82 -2.83
C ARG A 139 -15.82 -13.74 -2.91
N ARG A 140 -16.54 -14.53 -2.10
CA ARG A 140 -18.01 -14.56 -2.07
C ARG A 140 -18.60 -13.19 -1.74
N PHE A 141 -17.99 -12.45 -0.83
CA PHE A 141 -18.45 -11.13 -0.41
C PHE A 141 -17.84 -9.96 -1.19
N ALA A 142 -17.02 -10.23 -2.22
CA ALA A 142 -16.32 -9.21 -3.02
C ALA A 142 -15.58 -8.17 -2.15
N LEU A 143 -14.94 -8.66 -1.09
CA LEU A 143 -14.16 -7.87 -0.14
C LEU A 143 -12.73 -7.63 -0.66
#